data_AF-A0A543L8E8-F1
#
_entry.id   AF-A0A543L8E8-F1
#
_cell.length_a   1.000
_cell.length_b   1.000
_cell.length_c   1.000
_cell.angle_alpha   90.00
_cell.angle_beta   90.00
_cell.angle_gamma   90.00
#
_symmetry.space_group_name_H-M   'P 1'
#
loop_
_entity.id
_entity.type
_entity.pdbx_description
1 polymer ?
#
loop_
_entity_poly.entity_id
_entity_poly.type
_entity_poly.pdbx_seq_one_letter_code
_entity_poly.pdbx_strand_id
1 'polypeptide(L)'
;MLRLWGRLSSINVRKVVWAAQELGLPLQRTDAGGQFGLVREAAYLQRNPNGLVPLMEDDDTGLVLWESNAIVRYLCARHSAGKLYPEELPARFVAEQWMDWQQTTLNPAGRDAFIQWIRTPAAQRNGALISASVAATEPLLDLLEQHLARSPFMAGEHFTMADIPIGCEMHRWWGLPQERPARPALERWYRTVSTRPGARGVLDQPLA
;
A
#
# COMPACT_ATOMS: atom_id res chain seq x y z
N MET A 1 -19.88 -7.93 8.31
CA MET A 1 -19.17 -6.71 8.77
C MET A 1 -17.67 -6.95 8.66
N LEU A 2 -16.89 -5.96 8.22
CA LEU A 2 -15.43 -6.09 8.13
C LEU A 2 -14.75 -5.51 9.37
N ARG A 3 -13.83 -6.27 9.97
CA ARG A 3 -13.00 -5.85 11.11
C ARG A 3 -11.54 -5.87 10.70
N LEU A 4 -10.79 -4.82 11.01
CA LEU A 4 -9.38 -4.66 10.63
C LEU A 4 -8.53 -4.31 11.85
N TRP A 5 -7.49 -5.09 12.11
CA TRP A 5 -6.46 -4.76 13.09
C TRP A 5 -5.27 -4.13 12.40
N GLY A 6 -4.92 -2.93 12.83
CA GLY A 6 -3.71 -2.24 12.40
C GLY A 6 -3.78 -0.73 12.51
N ARG A 7 -2.67 -0.14 12.93
CA ARG A 7 -2.48 1.32 12.95
C ARG A 7 -2.46 1.92 11.54
N LEU A 8 -3.08 3.09 11.39
CA LEU A 8 -3.15 3.80 10.10
C LEU A 8 -1.80 4.37 9.63
N SER A 9 -0.79 4.44 10.50
CA SER A 9 0.59 4.78 10.12
C SER A 9 1.31 3.65 9.34
N SER A 10 0.70 2.46 9.23
CA SER A 10 1.24 1.36 8.42
C SER A 10 0.78 1.48 6.97
N ILE A 11 1.72 1.47 6.03
CA ILE A 11 1.40 1.42 4.59
C ILE A 11 0.48 0.24 4.25
N ASN A 12 0.71 -0.92 4.87
CA ASN A 12 -0.03 -2.14 4.53
C ASN A 12 -1.47 -2.09 5.03
N VAL A 13 -1.71 -1.36 6.13
CA VAL A 13 -3.06 -1.09 6.64
C VAL A 13 -3.74 -0.05 5.74
N ARG A 14 -3.02 0.99 5.32
CA ARG A 14 -3.51 2.03 4.39
C ARG A 14 -4.05 1.44 3.08
N LYS A 15 -3.40 0.41 2.53
CA LYS A 15 -3.89 -0.33 1.35
C LYS A 15 -5.30 -0.88 1.55
N VAL A 16 -5.54 -1.56 2.68
CA VAL A 16 -6.84 -2.19 2.99
C VAL A 16 -7.91 -1.13 3.27
N VAL A 17 -7.56 -0.10 4.04
CA VAL A 17 -8.49 1.01 4.32
C VAL A 17 -8.90 1.70 3.01
N TRP A 18 -7.94 2.00 2.14
CA TRP A 18 -8.24 2.61 0.83
C TRP A 18 -9.16 1.71 0.00
N ALA A 19 -8.84 0.42 -0.13
CA ALA A 19 -9.68 -0.52 -0.88
C ALA A 19 -11.12 -0.57 -0.32
N ALA A 20 -11.30 -0.68 0.99
CA ALA A 20 -12.62 -0.67 1.62
C ALA A 20 -13.38 0.65 1.35
N GLN A 21 -12.70 1.80 1.39
CA GLN A 21 -13.31 3.09 1.10
C GLN A 21 -13.71 3.26 -0.37
N GLU A 22 -12.89 2.79 -1.32
CA GLU A 22 -13.25 2.78 -2.76
C GLU A 22 -14.49 1.91 -3.03
N LEU A 23 -14.66 0.85 -2.25
CA LEU A 23 -15.77 -0.10 -2.36
C LEU A 23 -17.01 0.33 -1.55
N GLY A 24 -16.92 1.43 -0.78
CA GLY A 24 -18.01 1.86 0.12
C GLY A 24 -18.32 0.87 1.24
N LEU A 25 -17.35 0.06 1.66
CA LEU A 25 -17.55 -1.00 2.65
C LEU A 25 -17.37 -0.45 4.09
N PRO A 26 -18.33 -0.72 5.00
CA PRO A 26 -18.14 -0.39 6.41
C PRO A 26 -17.04 -1.26 7.00
N LEU A 27 -15.99 -0.60 7.51
CA LEU A 27 -14.79 -1.23 8.05
C LEU A 27 -14.52 -0.73 9.48
N GLN A 28 -14.65 -1.61 10.47
CA GLN A 28 -14.31 -1.30 11.85
C GLN A 28 -12.82 -1.55 12.09
N ARG A 29 -12.05 -0.49 12.34
CA ARG A 29 -10.60 -0.59 12.58
C ARG A 29 -10.26 -0.54 14.06
N THR A 30 -9.39 -1.45 14.49
CA THR A 30 -8.75 -1.48 15.82
C THR A 30 -7.26 -1.19 15.68
N ASP A 31 -6.73 -0.26 16.47
CA ASP A 31 -5.30 0.04 16.46
C ASP A 31 -4.48 -1.15 16.99
N ALA A 32 -3.50 -1.60 16.21
CA ALA A 32 -2.62 -2.71 16.54
C ALA A 32 -1.23 -2.52 15.92
N GLY A 33 -0.22 -3.13 16.57
CA GLY A 33 1.17 -3.10 16.15
C GLY A 33 1.92 -1.82 16.52
N GLY A 34 3.25 -1.90 16.59
CA GLY A 34 4.07 -0.81 17.12
C GLY A 34 3.71 -0.52 18.58
N GLN A 35 3.54 0.75 18.93
CA GLN A 35 3.18 1.18 20.29
C GLN A 35 1.82 0.64 20.79
N PHE A 36 0.93 0.22 19.89
CA PHE A 36 -0.40 -0.29 20.26
C PHE A 36 -0.40 -1.76 20.72
N GLY A 37 0.71 -2.49 20.57
CA GLY A 37 0.79 -3.88 21.01
C GLY A 37 -0.14 -4.83 20.23
N LEU A 38 -0.82 -5.74 20.93
CA LEU A 38 -1.72 -6.81 20.46
C LEU A 38 -1.08 -7.91 19.60
N VAL A 39 -0.18 -7.55 18.68
CA VAL A 39 0.33 -8.46 17.64
C VAL A 39 1.19 -9.63 18.16
N ARG A 40 1.53 -9.63 19.45
CA ARG A 40 2.27 -10.69 20.14
C ARG A 40 1.41 -11.50 21.11
N GLU A 41 0.15 -11.12 21.31
CA GLU A 41 -0.77 -11.86 22.18
C GLU A 41 -1.17 -13.18 21.53
N ALA A 42 -1.35 -14.21 22.34
CA ALA A 42 -1.71 -15.55 21.86
C ALA A 42 -2.97 -15.53 20.98
N ALA A 43 -4.00 -14.77 21.37
CA ALA A 43 -5.24 -14.64 20.61
C ALA A 43 -5.06 -13.93 19.24
N TYR A 44 -4.05 -13.07 19.10
CA TYR A 44 -3.71 -12.48 17.81
C TYR A 44 -2.91 -13.46 16.95
N LEU A 45 -1.91 -14.12 17.53
CA LEU A 45 -1.04 -15.06 16.83
C LEU A 45 -1.77 -16.31 16.32
N GLN A 46 -2.86 -16.72 16.97
CA GLN A 46 -3.77 -17.76 16.46
C GLN A 46 -4.41 -17.40 15.12
N ARG A 47 -4.60 -16.11 14.84
CA ARG A 47 -5.24 -15.59 13.62
C ARG A 47 -4.23 -15.11 12.58
N ASN A 48 -3.14 -14.50 13.03
CA ASN A 48 -2.00 -14.12 12.20
C ASN A 48 -0.68 -14.54 12.86
N PRO A 49 -0.12 -15.70 12.50
CA PRO A 49 1.09 -16.23 13.14
C PRO A 49 2.34 -15.36 12.91
N ASN A 50 2.32 -14.47 11.91
CA ASN A 50 3.43 -13.55 11.65
C ASN A 50 3.54 -12.45 12.71
N GLY A 51 2.47 -12.19 13.47
CA GLY A 51 2.42 -11.08 14.42
C GLY A 51 2.59 -9.71 13.76
N LEU A 52 1.99 -9.55 12.58
CA LEU A 52 2.03 -8.32 11.78
C LEU A 52 0.62 -7.77 11.54
N VAL A 53 0.57 -6.54 11.02
CA VAL A 53 -0.66 -5.87 10.57
C VAL A 53 -0.55 -5.60 9.06
N PRO A 54 -1.66 -5.62 8.30
CA PRO A 54 -3.04 -5.82 8.73
C PRO A 54 -3.41 -7.30 9.01
N LEU A 55 -4.44 -7.47 9.85
CA LEU A 55 -5.26 -8.68 9.96
C LEU A 55 -6.71 -8.25 9.75
N MET A 56 -7.46 -8.93 8.87
CA MET A 56 -8.85 -8.66 8.57
C MET A 56 -9.72 -9.87 8.92
N GLU A 57 -10.92 -9.61 9.44
CA GLU A 57 -11.99 -10.59 9.58
C GLU A 57 -13.22 -10.11 8.80
N ASP A 58 -13.83 -11.00 8.02
CA ASP A 58 -15.10 -10.78 7.33
C ASP A 58 -16.18 -11.67 7.94
N ASP A 59 -17.06 -11.07 8.75
CA ASP A 59 -18.12 -11.79 9.46
C ASP A 59 -19.13 -12.44 8.51
N ASP A 60 -19.26 -11.94 7.27
CA ASP A 60 -20.22 -12.50 6.31
C ASP A 60 -19.76 -13.86 5.78
N THR A 61 -18.44 -14.08 5.73
CA THR A 61 -17.84 -15.31 5.19
C THR A 61 -17.14 -16.16 6.24
N GLY A 62 -16.95 -15.62 7.45
CA GLY A 62 -16.12 -16.21 8.49
C GLY A 62 -14.62 -16.20 8.16
N LEU A 63 -14.21 -15.49 7.10
CA LEU A 63 -12.83 -15.49 6.65
C LEU A 63 -11.95 -14.61 7.54
N VAL A 64 -10.81 -15.16 7.94
CA VAL A 64 -9.72 -14.45 8.62
C VAL A 64 -8.53 -14.39 7.67
N LEU A 65 -8.05 -13.20 7.34
CA LEU A 65 -7.01 -13.01 6.32
C LEU A 65 -5.95 -12.01 6.77
N TRP A 66 -4.69 -12.35 6.51
CA TRP A 66 -3.52 -11.47 6.58
C TRP A 66 -2.83 -11.44 5.21
N GLU A 67 -1.76 -10.65 5.05
CA GLU A 67 -1.24 -10.13 3.78
C GLU A 67 -2.10 -9.03 3.15
N SER A 68 -1.60 -7.79 3.17
CA SER A 68 -2.37 -6.63 2.72
C SER A 68 -2.80 -6.72 1.26
N ASN A 69 -1.93 -7.22 0.37
CA ASN A 69 -2.27 -7.33 -1.04
C ASN A 69 -3.31 -8.44 -1.28
N ALA A 70 -3.25 -9.53 -0.51
CA ALA A 70 -4.28 -10.58 -0.54
C ALA A 70 -5.63 -10.04 -0.05
N ILE A 71 -5.65 -9.25 1.03
CA ILE A 71 -6.87 -8.61 1.52
C ILE A 71 -7.45 -7.64 0.47
N VAL A 72 -6.62 -6.81 -0.17
CA VAL A 72 -7.09 -5.91 -1.25
C VAL A 72 -7.69 -6.71 -2.41
N ARG A 73 -7.00 -7.77 -2.88
CA ARG A 73 -7.53 -8.67 -3.92
C ARG A 73 -8.87 -9.28 -3.52
N TYR A 74 -8.96 -9.79 -2.29
CA TYR A 74 -10.19 -10.39 -1.76
C TYR A 74 -11.36 -9.40 -1.78
N LEU A 75 -11.17 -8.20 -1.23
CA LEU A 75 -12.21 -7.17 -1.18
C LEU A 75 -12.63 -6.75 -2.59
N CYS A 76 -11.67 -6.49 -3.49
CA CYS A 76 -11.98 -6.10 -4.86
C CYS A 76 -12.65 -7.22 -5.66
N ALA A 77 -12.24 -8.47 -5.49
CA ALA A 77 -12.86 -9.63 -6.16
C ALA A 77 -14.29 -9.85 -5.68
N ARG A 78 -14.55 -9.76 -4.36
CA ARG A 78 -15.88 -10.00 -3.77
C ARG A 78 -16.87 -8.87 -4.10
N HIS A 79 -16.41 -7.62 -4.16
CA HIS A 79 -17.31 -6.46 -4.19
C HIS A 79 -17.20 -5.62 -5.48
N SER A 80 -16.26 -5.93 -6.37
CA SER A 80 -15.99 -5.10 -7.55
C SER A 80 -15.34 -5.88 -8.71
N ALA A 81 -15.77 -7.12 -8.92
CA ALA A 81 -15.47 -7.87 -10.14
C ALA A 81 -15.89 -7.08 -11.40
N GLY A 82 -15.03 -7.09 -12.42
CA GLY A 82 -15.20 -6.34 -13.67
C GLY A 82 -14.88 -4.84 -13.57
N LYS A 83 -14.53 -4.34 -12.37
CA LYS A 83 -14.13 -2.94 -12.15
C LYS A 83 -12.75 -2.89 -11.49
N LEU A 84 -12.66 -2.73 -10.17
CA LEU A 84 -11.39 -2.75 -9.44
C LEU A 84 -10.66 -4.09 -9.53
N TYR A 85 -11.38 -5.19 -9.77
CA TYR A 85 -10.83 -6.51 -10.03
C TYR A 85 -11.17 -6.94 -11.47
N PRO A 86 -10.27 -6.74 -12.46
CA PRO A 86 -10.52 -7.12 -13.84
C PRO A 86 -10.89 -8.61 -13.98
N GLU A 87 -11.79 -8.92 -14.92
CA GLU A 87 -12.21 -10.32 -15.19
C GLU A 87 -11.45 -10.97 -16.34
N GLU A 88 -11.08 -10.17 -17.35
CA GLU A 88 -10.21 -10.63 -18.41
C GLU A 88 -8.83 -11.01 -17.84
N LEU A 89 -8.46 -12.28 -18.01
CA LEU A 89 -7.27 -12.86 -17.40
C LEU A 89 -6.00 -12.05 -17.69
N PRO A 90 -5.73 -11.59 -18.93
CA PRO A 90 -4.53 -10.78 -19.18
C PRO A 90 -4.49 -9.50 -18.34
N ALA A 91 -5.59 -8.75 -18.26
CA ALA A 91 -5.67 -7.52 -17.47
C ALA A 91 -5.56 -7.78 -15.97
N ARG A 92 -6.20 -8.87 -15.48
CA ARG A 92 -6.12 -9.30 -14.09
C ARG A 92 -4.67 -9.63 -13.69
N PHE A 93 -3.98 -10.45 -14.47
CA PHE A 93 -2.62 -10.85 -14.13
C PHE A 93 -1.62 -9.70 -14.25
N VAL A 94 -1.82 -8.74 -15.15
CA VAL A 94 -1.03 -7.49 -15.17
C VAL A 94 -1.29 -6.68 -13.89
N ALA A 95 -2.55 -6.55 -13.46
CA ALA A 95 -2.86 -5.87 -12.21
C ALA A 95 -2.20 -6.55 -11.00
N GLU A 96 -2.30 -7.88 -10.92
CA GLU A 96 -1.69 -8.66 -9.84
C GLU A 96 -0.16 -8.59 -9.85
N GLN A 97 0.46 -8.58 -11.04
CA GLN A 97 1.90 -8.41 -11.22
C GLN A 97 2.40 -7.11 -10.58
N TRP A 98 1.71 -5.99 -10.78
CA TRP A 98 2.10 -4.71 -10.17
C TRP A 98 1.95 -4.70 -8.65
N MET A 99 0.91 -5.35 -8.12
CA MET A 99 0.76 -5.50 -6.67
C MET A 99 1.91 -6.31 -6.09
N ASP A 100 2.30 -7.42 -6.73
CA ASP A 100 3.40 -8.25 -6.26
C ASP A 100 4.75 -7.56 -6.43
N TRP A 101 4.97 -6.87 -7.56
CA TRP A 101 6.17 -6.05 -7.77
C TRP A 101 6.29 -4.94 -6.72
N GLN A 102 5.19 -4.29 -6.34
CA GLN A 102 5.19 -3.33 -5.25
C GLN A 102 5.68 -3.97 -3.95
N GLN A 103 5.16 -5.15 -3.58
CA GLN A 103 5.49 -5.82 -2.33
C GLN A 103 6.92 -6.37 -2.30
N THR A 104 7.38 -6.92 -3.41
CA THR A 104 8.65 -7.68 -3.51
C THR A 104 9.84 -6.86 -3.97
N THR A 105 9.59 -5.75 -4.69
CA THR A 105 10.66 -4.94 -5.30
C THR A 105 10.64 -3.50 -4.79
N LEU A 106 9.53 -2.78 -4.97
CA LEU A 106 9.49 -1.36 -4.63
C LEU A 106 9.53 -1.10 -3.13
N ASN A 107 8.74 -1.85 -2.35
CA ASN A 107 8.67 -1.67 -0.89
C ASN A 107 10.00 -1.95 -0.19
N PRO A 108 10.73 -3.06 -0.49
CA PRO A 108 12.03 -3.30 0.12
C PRO A 108 13.07 -2.25 -0.28
N ALA A 109 13.07 -1.77 -1.53
CA ALA A 109 14.02 -0.76 -2.00
C ALA A 109 13.95 0.55 -1.19
N GLY A 110 12.73 1.04 -0.92
CA GLY A 110 12.52 2.30 -0.19
C GLY A 110 12.48 2.17 1.35
N ARG A 111 12.51 0.95 1.88
CA ARG A 111 12.27 0.66 3.30
C ARG A 111 13.28 1.31 4.22
N ASP A 112 14.56 1.23 3.89
CA ASP A 112 15.63 1.67 4.79
C ASP A 112 15.67 3.20 4.89
N ALA A 113 15.51 3.92 3.78
CA ALA A 113 15.33 5.37 3.78
C ALA A 113 14.15 5.79 4.68
N PHE A 114 13.00 5.13 4.55
CA PHE A 114 11.84 5.40 5.41
C PHE A 114 12.15 5.16 6.90
N ILE A 115 12.79 4.05 7.25
CA ILE A 115 13.17 3.76 8.64
C ILE A 115 14.13 4.83 9.16
N GLN A 116 15.18 5.14 8.41
CA GLN A 116 16.19 6.10 8.85
C GLN A 116 15.63 7.50 9.02
N TRP A 117 14.79 7.99 8.09
CA TRP A 117 14.23 9.33 8.21
C TRP A 117 13.07 9.44 9.19
N ILE A 118 12.17 8.46 9.24
CA ILE A 118 10.90 8.56 9.99
C ILE A 118 10.95 7.85 11.35
N ARG A 119 11.74 6.78 11.48
CA ARG A 119 11.74 5.90 12.66
C ARG A 119 13.03 5.93 13.47
N THR A 120 14.12 6.47 12.91
CA THR A 120 15.41 6.60 13.60
C THR A 120 15.65 8.05 14.04
N PRO A 121 15.99 8.30 15.31
CA PRO A 121 16.37 9.62 15.79
C PRO A 121 17.49 10.22 14.94
N ALA A 122 17.46 11.54 14.67
CA ALA A 122 18.39 12.19 13.74
C ALA A 122 19.87 11.89 14.03
N ALA A 123 20.26 11.86 15.31
CA ALA A 123 21.63 11.57 15.75
C ALA A 123 22.08 10.11 15.54
N GLN A 124 21.17 9.19 15.25
CA GLN A 124 21.42 7.76 15.05
C GLN A 124 21.26 7.31 13.60
N ARG A 125 20.95 8.24 12.69
CA ARG A 125 20.71 7.91 11.29
C ARG A 125 21.99 7.45 10.61
N ASN A 126 21.87 6.40 9.81
CA ASN A 126 22.95 5.91 8.96
C ASN A 126 22.77 6.43 7.52
N GLY A 127 23.63 7.38 7.13
CA GLY A 127 23.62 7.97 5.80
C GLY A 127 23.86 6.96 4.67
N ALA A 128 24.65 5.90 4.89
CA ALA A 128 24.91 4.89 3.88
C ALA A 128 23.66 4.04 3.56
N LEU A 129 22.87 3.70 4.58
CA LEU A 129 21.59 3.00 4.38
C LEU A 129 20.58 3.86 3.63
N ILE A 130 20.54 5.16 3.94
CA ILE A 130 19.71 6.13 3.21
C ILE A 130 20.14 6.15 1.74
N SER A 131 21.41 6.42 1.46
CA SER A 131 21.91 6.53 0.08
C SER A 131 21.71 5.26 -0.73
N ALA A 132 21.90 4.08 -0.13
CA ALA A 132 21.65 2.79 -0.78
C ALA A 132 20.16 2.60 -1.12
N SER A 133 19.26 2.96 -0.20
CA SER A 133 17.82 2.89 -0.41
C SER A 133 17.34 3.85 -1.49
N VAL A 134 17.88 5.08 -1.55
CA VAL A 134 17.62 6.03 -2.63
C VAL A 134 18.11 5.51 -3.97
N ALA A 135 19.36 5.03 -4.03
CA ALA A 135 19.95 4.48 -5.25
C ALA A 135 19.18 3.25 -5.78
N ALA A 136 18.59 2.44 -4.89
CA ALA A 136 17.75 1.31 -5.26
C ALA A 136 16.35 1.73 -5.72
N THR A 137 15.80 2.82 -5.19
CA THR A 137 14.40 3.22 -5.43
C THR A 137 14.25 4.10 -6.67
N GLU A 138 15.17 5.04 -6.91
CA GLU A 138 15.04 5.99 -8.03
C GLU A 138 14.91 5.32 -9.41
N PRO A 139 15.68 4.26 -9.76
CA PRO A 139 15.49 3.55 -11.03
C PRO A 139 14.11 2.85 -11.14
N LEU A 140 13.51 2.46 -10.02
CA LEU A 140 12.17 1.87 -10.01
C LEU A 140 11.09 2.93 -10.26
N LEU A 141 11.34 4.18 -9.83
CA LEU A 141 10.47 5.30 -10.17
C LEU A 141 10.59 5.68 -11.64
N ASP A 142 11.77 5.57 -12.24
CA ASP A 142 11.95 5.75 -13.68
C ASP A 142 11.21 4.68 -14.49
N LEU A 143 11.17 3.45 -13.99
CA LEU A 143 10.36 2.37 -14.56
C LEU A 143 8.86 2.71 -14.50
N LEU A 144 8.37 3.20 -13.35
CA LEU A 144 6.98 3.65 -13.23
C LEU A 144 6.68 4.84 -14.15
N GLU A 145 7.58 5.81 -14.27
CA GLU A 145 7.44 6.93 -15.21
C GLU A 145 7.28 6.44 -16.65
N GLN A 146 8.15 5.53 -17.10
CA GLN A 146 8.08 4.97 -18.45
C GLN A 146 6.79 4.19 -18.70
N HIS A 147 6.33 3.44 -17.69
CA HIS A 147 5.07 2.72 -17.77
C HIS A 147 3.87 3.67 -17.87
N LEU A 148 3.79 4.65 -16.97
CA LEU A 148 2.69 5.60 -16.89
C LEU A 148 2.73 6.64 -18.02
N ALA A 149 3.84 6.80 -18.73
CA ALA A 149 3.87 7.57 -19.97
C ALA A 149 3.02 6.94 -21.08
N ARG A 150 2.76 5.63 -21.01
CA ARG A 150 2.01 4.86 -22.02
C ARG A 150 0.61 4.46 -21.59
N SER A 151 0.33 4.52 -20.28
CA SER A 151 -0.95 4.09 -19.72
C SER A 151 -1.39 5.05 -18.59
N PRO A 152 -2.69 5.36 -18.47
CA PRO A 152 -3.16 6.25 -17.42
C PRO A 152 -3.10 5.62 -16.02
N PHE A 153 -3.15 4.28 -15.90
CA PHE A 153 -3.13 3.52 -14.66
C PHE A 153 -2.26 2.26 -14.79
N MET A 154 -2.00 1.57 -13.66
CA MET A 154 -1.06 0.44 -13.63
C MET A 154 -1.49 -0.76 -14.50
N ALA A 155 -2.81 -0.97 -14.65
CA ALA A 155 -3.37 -2.10 -15.39
C ALA A 155 -4.13 -1.69 -16.67
N GLY A 156 -3.83 -0.51 -17.23
CA GLY A 156 -4.44 -0.03 -18.47
C GLY A 156 -5.24 1.26 -18.30
N GLU A 157 -6.39 1.32 -18.97
CA GLU A 157 -7.21 2.54 -19.09
C GLU A 157 -7.97 2.95 -17.82
N HIS A 158 -8.09 2.05 -16.85
CA HIS A 158 -8.91 2.25 -15.67
C HIS A 158 -8.14 1.97 -14.39
N PHE A 159 -8.51 2.71 -13.33
CA PHE A 159 -8.03 2.46 -11.98
C PHE A 159 -8.47 1.07 -11.51
N THR A 160 -7.53 0.29 -10.99
CA THR A 160 -7.77 -1.06 -10.47
C THR A 160 -7.14 -1.23 -9.08
N MET A 161 -7.27 -2.42 -8.51
CA MET A 161 -6.56 -2.80 -7.29
C MET A 161 -5.03 -2.62 -7.37
N ALA A 162 -4.42 -2.61 -8.56
CA ALA A 162 -2.99 -2.46 -8.75
C ALA A 162 -2.47 -1.06 -8.35
N ASP A 163 -3.31 -0.04 -8.52
CA ASP A 163 -2.96 1.34 -8.21
C ASP A 163 -2.90 1.61 -6.70
N ILE A 164 -3.62 0.82 -5.89
CA ILE A 164 -3.74 1.04 -4.44
C ILE A 164 -2.39 0.82 -3.71
N PRO A 165 -1.68 -0.32 -3.88
CA PRO A 165 -0.36 -0.51 -3.28
C PRO A 165 0.67 0.48 -3.78
N ILE A 166 0.70 0.77 -5.08
CA ILE A 166 1.67 1.71 -5.67
C ILE A 166 1.39 3.12 -5.14
N GLY A 167 0.14 3.55 -5.03
CA GLY A 167 -0.22 4.89 -4.56
C GLY A 167 0.15 5.08 -3.10
N CYS A 168 -0.06 4.06 -2.28
CA CYS A 168 0.42 4.02 -0.90
C CYS A 168 1.95 4.14 -0.81
N GLU A 169 2.69 3.48 -1.70
CA GLU A 169 4.16 3.52 -1.72
C GLU A 169 4.68 4.88 -2.20
N MET A 170 4.07 5.45 -3.22
CA MET A 170 4.45 6.77 -3.72
C MET A 170 4.18 7.87 -2.70
N HIS A 171 3.04 7.80 -2.00
CA HIS A 171 2.76 8.72 -0.90
C HIS A 171 3.82 8.62 0.20
N ARG A 172 4.26 7.41 0.56
CA ARG A 172 5.38 7.24 1.49
C ARG A 172 6.65 7.86 0.94
N TRP A 173 7.07 7.48 -0.27
CA TRP A 173 8.36 7.89 -0.82
C TRP A 173 8.48 9.40 -0.96
N TRP A 174 7.44 10.06 -1.48
CA TRP A 174 7.42 11.50 -1.68
C TRP A 174 7.18 12.31 -0.41
N GLY A 175 6.75 11.68 0.68
CA GLY A 175 6.73 12.32 2.00
C GLY A 175 8.10 12.32 2.71
N LEU A 176 9.13 11.67 2.15
CA LEU A 176 10.47 11.66 2.73
C LEU A 176 11.22 12.97 2.44
N PRO A 177 12.13 13.39 3.34
CA PRO A 177 12.87 14.65 3.21
C PRO A 177 14.04 14.53 2.23
N GLN A 178 13.73 14.33 0.94
CA GLN A 178 14.69 14.20 -0.13
C GLN A 178 14.28 14.98 -1.38
N GLU A 179 15.24 15.22 -2.27
CA GLU A 179 14.96 15.79 -3.57
C GLU A 179 14.08 14.85 -4.40
N ARG A 180 13.21 15.45 -5.20
CA ARG A 180 12.29 14.72 -6.08
C ARG A 180 12.56 15.11 -7.52
N PRO A 181 13.26 14.25 -8.29
CA PRO A 181 13.36 14.42 -9.72
C PRO A 181 11.97 14.42 -10.37
N ALA A 182 11.76 15.33 -11.33
CA ALA A 182 10.49 15.44 -12.02
C ALA A 182 10.19 14.19 -12.85
N ARG A 183 9.02 13.59 -12.64
CA ARG A 183 8.53 12.40 -13.37
C ARG A 183 7.08 12.62 -13.80
N PRO A 184 6.84 13.46 -14.84
CA PRO A 184 5.53 14.04 -15.12
C PRO A 184 4.38 13.03 -15.23
N ALA A 185 4.62 11.85 -15.81
CA ALA A 185 3.59 10.84 -15.94
C ALA A 185 3.22 10.21 -14.59
N LEU A 186 4.23 9.92 -13.75
CA LEU A 186 4.06 9.46 -12.38
C LEU A 186 3.39 10.53 -11.50
N GLU A 187 3.75 11.81 -11.64
CA GLU A 187 3.10 12.90 -10.88
C GLU A 187 1.64 13.08 -11.29
N ARG A 188 1.34 13.00 -12.58
CA ARG A 188 -0.02 13.04 -13.11
C ARG A 188 -0.84 11.90 -12.54
N TRP A 189 -0.36 10.66 -12.66
CA TRP A 189 -1.04 9.49 -12.11
C TRP A 189 -1.27 9.63 -10.60
N TYR A 190 -0.26 10.05 -9.84
CA TYR A 190 -0.39 10.20 -8.39
C TYR A 190 -1.43 11.26 -8.02
N ARG A 191 -1.46 12.40 -8.72
CA ARG A 191 -2.50 13.42 -8.53
C ARG A 191 -3.89 12.85 -8.81
N THR A 192 -4.03 12.05 -9.85
CA THR A 192 -5.30 11.39 -10.18
C THR A 192 -5.73 10.42 -9.09
N VAL A 193 -4.84 9.55 -8.60
CA VAL A 193 -5.24 8.53 -7.59
C VAL A 193 -5.40 9.11 -6.19
N SER A 194 -4.62 10.14 -5.82
CA SER A 194 -4.71 10.78 -4.50
C SER A 194 -5.95 11.67 -4.31
N THR A 195 -6.57 12.10 -5.41
CA THR A 195 -7.82 12.89 -5.37
C THR A 195 -9.08 12.03 -5.33
N ARG A 196 -8.94 10.70 -5.41
CA ARG A 196 -10.08 9.78 -5.32
C ARG A 196 -10.71 9.83 -3.93
N PRO A 197 -12.04 9.72 -3.81
CA PRO A 197 -12.71 9.71 -2.50
C PRO A 197 -12.16 8.66 -1.53
N GLY A 198 -11.82 7.47 -2.05
CA GLY A 198 -11.26 6.39 -1.24
C GLY A 198 -9.85 6.66 -0.69
N ALA A 199 -9.11 7.62 -1.25
CA ALA A 199 -7.77 7.97 -0.78
C ALA A 199 -7.78 8.97 0.39
N ARG A 200 -8.93 9.61 0.67
CA ARG A 200 -9.08 10.54 1.80
C ARG A 200 -8.87 9.83 3.13
N GLY A 201 -8.15 10.46 4.05
CA GLY A 201 -7.74 9.85 5.32
C GLY A 201 -6.64 8.79 5.16
N VAL A 202 -6.12 8.56 3.95
CA VAL A 202 -5.09 7.53 3.67
C VAL A 202 -3.83 8.16 3.07
N LEU A 203 -3.98 8.88 1.95
CA LEU A 203 -2.87 9.53 1.23
C LEU A 203 -2.73 11.03 1.55
N ASP A 204 -3.51 11.53 2.51
CA ASP A 204 -3.40 12.88 3.07
C ASP A 204 -2.84 12.87 4.50
N GLN A 205 -2.59 11.69 5.06
CA GLN A 205 -2.02 11.53 6.39
C GLN A 205 -0.51 11.75 6.36
N PRO A 206 0.06 12.51 7.32
CA PRO A 206 1.50 12.65 7.40
C PRO A 206 2.17 11.28 7.58
N LEU A 207 3.45 11.22 7.21
CA LEU A 207 4.28 10.08 7.57
C LEU A 207 4.49 10.09 9.08
N ALA A 208 4.21 8.96 9.70
CA ALA A 208 4.30 8.76 11.14
C ALA A 208 4.79 7.36 11.43
#